data_AF-A0A973G777-F1
#
_entry.id   AF-A0A973G777-F1
#
_cell.length_a   1.000
_cell.length_b   1.000
_cell.length_c   1.000
_cell.angle_alpha   90.00
_cell.angle_beta   90.00
_cell.angle_gamma   90.00
#
_symmetry.space_group_name_H-M   'P 1'
#
loop_
_entity.id
_entity.type
_entity.pdbx_description
1 polymer ?
#
loop_
_entity_poly.entity_id
_entity_poly.type
_entity_poly.pdbx_seq_one_letter_code
_entity_poly.pdbx_strand_id
1 'polypeptide(L)'
;MSNKKYLLIWTPVLTVVAAVTVVANVGLNVASGWVESQLGSGTYTFTNSEESAAWDTEYYTSDFADIDEVDAAAKALVEEIANGGVVLAKNETGALPLAANSRVTMLGRAAADPVFGGAGSGSVDTRTAVTARVGLENAGFEINDQVFGAIAAYADENKRSNIVMDNPGESTYYIGEMPVGDYEAQSSSFADYSDAAVVFIGRPGGEGGDLTQDMTDWDDNAEPGQHQLELNKDERDLIALAEANFDTVVVVVNASTTIEMGALQSDPQIDAILLAGSPGATGFNAVGSV
;
A
#
# COMPACT_ATOMS: atom_id res chain seq x y z
N MET A 1 50.27 20.10 40.88
CA MET A 1 50.53 19.71 39.47
C MET A 1 50.80 20.99 38.67
N SER A 2 51.77 21.06 37.77
CA SER A 2 51.98 22.30 36.99
C SER A 2 50.87 22.48 35.96
N ASN A 3 50.51 23.72 35.63
CA ASN A 3 49.47 24.02 34.64
C ASN A 3 49.72 23.31 33.30
N LYS A 4 50.99 23.14 32.91
CA LYS A 4 51.37 22.35 31.72
C LYS A 4 50.96 20.88 31.82
N LYS A 5 51.23 20.22 32.95
CA LYS A 5 50.86 18.81 33.15
C LYS A 5 49.34 18.62 33.28
N TYR A 6 48.67 19.59 33.90
CA TYR A 6 47.21 19.60 33.99
C TYR A 6 46.56 19.70 32.60
N LEU A 7 46.98 20.68 31.78
CA LEU A 7 46.46 20.86 30.41
C LEU A 7 46.78 19.68 29.49
N LEU A 8 47.99 19.10 29.59
CA LEU A 8 48.38 17.91 28.80
C LEU A 8 47.46 16.70 29.01
N ILE A 9 46.87 16.57 30.19
CA ILE A 9 45.95 15.46 30.51
C ILE A 9 44.52 15.86 30.17
N TRP A 10 44.08 17.06 30.58
CA TRP A 10 42.68 17.44 30.48
C TRP A 10 42.25 17.88 29.08
N THR A 11 43.12 18.48 28.28
CA THR A 11 42.78 18.85 26.90
C THR A 11 42.35 17.64 26.05
N PRO A 12 43.12 16.54 25.94
CA PRO A 12 42.68 15.40 25.13
C PRO A 12 41.43 14.72 25.71
N VAL A 13 41.31 14.63 27.04
CA VAL A 13 40.10 14.08 27.69
C VAL A 13 38.86 14.91 27.32
N LEU A 14 38.93 16.24 27.46
CA LEU A 14 37.81 17.12 27.13
C LEU A 14 37.50 17.13 25.63
N THR A 15 38.52 17.05 24.76
CA THR A 15 38.33 16.95 23.31
C THR A 15 37.61 15.65 22.93
N VAL A 16 37.99 14.51 23.52
CA VAL A 16 37.33 13.23 23.27
C VAL A 16 35.89 13.26 23.78
N VAL A 17 35.67 13.74 25.01
CA VAL A 17 34.31 13.86 25.56
C VAL A 17 33.45 14.77 24.68
N ALA A 18 33.96 15.94 24.28
CA ALA A 18 33.23 16.85 23.40
C ALA A 18 32.91 16.21 22.04
N ALA A 19 33.87 15.51 21.43
CA ALA A 19 33.66 14.81 20.16
C ALA A 19 32.60 13.71 20.29
N VAL A 20 32.65 12.90 21.36
CA VAL A 20 31.65 11.85 21.63
C VAL A 20 30.29 12.47 21.85
N THR A 21 30.17 13.54 22.64
CA THR A 21 28.89 14.20 22.89
C THR A 21 28.30 14.78 21.61
N VAL A 22 29.10 15.41 20.74
CA VAL A 22 28.63 15.94 19.45
C VAL A 22 28.17 14.81 18.54
N VAL A 23 28.96 13.74 18.39
CA VAL A 23 28.62 12.60 17.54
C VAL A 23 27.37 11.88 18.06
N ALA A 24 27.28 11.66 19.37
CA ALA A 24 26.11 11.05 19.98
C ALA A 24 24.86 11.91 19.83
N ASN A 25 24.97 13.24 20.00
CA ASN A 25 23.84 14.14 19.82
C ASN A 25 23.35 14.18 18.37
N VAL A 26 24.28 14.27 17.40
CA VAL A 26 23.93 14.19 15.98
C VAL A 26 23.32 12.82 15.66
N GLY A 27 23.91 11.74 16.15
CA GLY A 27 23.39 10.39 15.97
C GLY A 27 21.99 10.20 16.55
N LEU A 28 21.73 10.72 17.75
CA LEU A 28 20.41 10.68 18.38
C LEU A 28 19.37 11.55 17.66
N ASN A 29 19.76 12.69 17.09
CA ASN A 29 18.86 13.51 16.28
C ASN A 29 18.50 12.80 14.97
N VAL A 30 19.50 12.26 14.27
CA VAL A 30 19.30 11.51 13.01
C VAL A 30 18.47 10.24 13.25
N ALA A 31 18.67 9.56 14.38
CA ALA A 31 17.94 8.36 14.75
C ALA A 31 16.74 8.63 15.67
N SER A 32 16.28 9.88 15.79
CA SER A 32 15.25 10.28 16.76
C SER A 32 13.98 9.43 16.65
N GLY A 33 13.44 9.25 15.44
CA GLY A 33 12.27 8.40 15.23
C GLY A 33 12.47 6.92 15.63
N TRP A 34 13.67 6.37 15.41
CA TRP A 34 13.99 5.02 15.89
C TRP A 34 14.08 4.98 17.43
N VAL A 35 14.75 5.95 18.04
CA VAL A 35 14.89 6.06 19.50
C VAL A 35 13.51 6.21 20.17
N GLU A 36 12.65 7.07 19.63
CA GLU A 36 11.26 7.27 20.09
C GLU A 36 10.45 5.98 19.96
N SER A 37 10.63 5.21 18.88
CA SER A 37 9.94 3.92 18.71
C SER A 37 10.32 2.88 19.75
N GLN A 38 11.54 2.92 20.30
CA GLN A 38 12.05 1.91 21.24
C GLN A 38 11.90 2.34 22.71
N LEU A 39 12.05 3.64 23.00
CA LEU A 39 12.09 4.18 24.36
C LEU A 39 10.84 5.01 24.72
N GLY A 40 9.94 5.23 23.76
CA GLY A 40 8.84 6.18 23.86
C GLY A 40 9.29 7.62 23.61
N SER A 41 8.36 8.49 23.22
CA SER A 41 8.61 9.92 22.96
C SER A 41 8.85 10.76 24.23
N GLY A 42 8.88 10.12 25.40
CA GLY A 42 8.96 10.79 26.70
C GLY A 42 7.65 11.45 27.10
N THR A 43 7.50 11.73 28.40
CA THR A 43 6.36 12.50 28.93
C THR A 43 6.73 13.97 29.03
N TYR A 44 5.98 14.85 28.38
CA TYR A 44 6.14 16.29 28.56
C TYR A 44 5.38 16.77 29.80
N THR A 45 6.00 17.62 30.60
CA THR A 45 5.33 18.32 31.71
C THR A 45 5.21 19.79 31.35
N PHE A 46 3.98 20.28 31.20
CA PHE A 46 3.72 21.70 31.00
C PHE A 46 3.93 22.44 32.33
N THR A 47 4.81 23.44 32.33
CA THR A 47 4.99 24.34 33.47
C THR A 47 4.41 25.70 33.10
N ASN A 48 3.17 25.96 33.50
CA ASN A 48 2.49 27.23 33.27
C ASN A 48 3.05 28.32 34.21
N SER A 49 3.06 29.59 33.76
CA SER A 49 3.40 30.72 34.64
C SER A 49 2.27 30.98 35.64
N GLU A 50 2.54 31.71 36.72
CA GLU A 50 1.49 32.09 37.68
C GLU A 50 0.34 32.86 37.02
N GLU A 51 0.62 33.62 35.95
CA GLU A 51 -0.35 34.39 35.17
C GLU A 51 -1.26 33.51 34.30
N SER A 52 -0.79 32.32 33.88
CA SER A 52 -1.55 31.34 33.10
C SER A 52 -2.05 30.15 33.92
N ALA A 53 -1.90 30.18 35.25
CA ALA A 53 -2.28 29.08 36.14
C ALA A 53 -3.79 28.75 36.13
N ALA A 54 -4.63 29.72 35.75
CA ALA A 54 -6.07 29.55 35.62
C ALA A 54 -6.54 29.37 34.17
N TRP A 55 -5.62 29.31 33.20
CA TRP A 55 -5.99 29.11 31.81
C TRP A 55 -6.34 27.64 31.59
N ASP A 56 -7.43 27.40 30.88
CA ASP A 56 -7.70 26.10 30.32
C ASP A 56 -6.74 25.90 29.13
N THR A 57 -5.70 25.10 29.35
CA THR A 57 -4.68 24.76 28.35
C THR A 57 -4.88 23.36 27.78
N GLU A 58 -5.94 22.64 28.19
CA GLU A 58 -6.27 21.33 27.65
C GLU A 58 -7.03 21.51 26.33
N TYR A 59 -6.26 21.60 25.24
CA TYR A 59 -6.80 21.61 23.88
C TYR A 59 -6.69 20.21 23.30
N TYR A 60 -7.78 19.73 22.69
CA TYR A 60 -7.85 18.41 22.03
C TYR A 60 -7.59 17.23 22.97
N THR A 61 -8.25 17.22 24.13
CA THR A 61 -8.24 16.07 25.03
C THR A 61 -8.72 14.83 24.28
N SER A 62 -7.94 13.76 24.36
CA SER A 62 -8.30 12.48 23.72
C SER A 62 -9.62 11.96 24.29
N ASP A 63 -10.53 11.55 23.42
CA ASP A 63 -11.74 10.81 23.80
C ASP A 63 -11.43 9.35 24.22
N PHE A 64 -10.20 8.89 23.98
CA PHE A 64 -9.74 7.51 24.20
C PHE A 64 -8.79 7.40 25.39
N ALA A 65 -8.86 6.27 26.11
CA ALA A 65 -8.11 6.03 27.33
C ALA A 65 -6.61 5.73 27.09
N ASP A 66 -6.27 5.12 25.95
CA ASP A 66 -4.91 4.76 25.57
C ASP A 66 -4.73 4.70 24.04
N ILE A 67 -3.50 4.42 23.60
CA ILE A 67 -3.13 4.37 22.18
C ILE A 67 -3.76 3.19 21.43
N ASP A 68 -4.08 2.09 22.12
CA ASP A 68 -4.70 0.92 21.49
C ASP A 68 -6.17 1.23 21.13
N GLU A 69 -6.88 1.95 22.01
CA GLU A 69 -8.22 2.46 21.70
C GLU A 69 -8.20 3.50 20.57
N VAL A 70 -7.20 4.38 20.52
CA VAL A 70 -7.01 5.33 19.41
C VAL A 70 -6.78 4.58 18.09
N ASP A 71 -5.91 3.58 18.07
CA ASP A 71 -5.60 2.79 16.87
C ASP A 71 -6.83 2.02 16.38
N ALA A 72 -7.59 1.39 17.29
CA ALA A 72 -8.83 0.70 16.94
C ALA A 72 -9.88 1.66 16.35
N ALA A 73 -10.05 2.84 16.95
CA ALA A 73 -10.97 3.86 16.44
C ALA A 73 -10.52 4.42 15.08
N ALA A 74 -9.22 4.66 14.90
CA ALA A 74 -8.65 5.10 13.63
C ALA A 74 -8.88 4.07 12.52
N LYS A 75 -8.64 2.78 12.80
CA LYS A 75 -8.90 1.68 11.87
C LYS A 75 -10.38 1.58 11.45
N ALA A 76 -11.30 1.73 12.40
CA ALA A 76 -12.73 1.75 12.12
C ALA A 76 -13.13 2.96 11.25
N LEU A 77 -12.57 4.14 11.54
CA LEU A 77 -12.82 5.34 10.74
C LEU A 77 -12.26 5.21 9.31
N VAL A 78 -11.10 4.59 9.13
CA VAL A 78 -10.53 4.30 7.80
C VAL A 78 -11.48 3.42 7.01
N GLU A 79 -12.06 2.37 7.62
CA GLU A 79 -13.04 1.51 6.96
C GLU A 79 -14.32 2.27 6.57
N GLU A 80 -14.84 3.12 7.45
CA GLU A 80 -16.02 3.96 7.16
C GLU A 80 -15.77 4.88 5.96
N ILE A 81 -14.63 5.58 5.96
CA ILE A 81 -14.24 6.48 4.87
C ILE A 81 -14.05 5.69 3.56
N ALA A 82 -13.38 4.54 3.63
CA ALA A 82 -13.17 3.70 2.46
C ALA A 82 -14.50 3.18 1.89
N ASN A 83 -15.45 2.78 2.74
CA ASN A 83 -16.78 2.34 2.30
C ASN A 83 -17.53 3.44 1.52
N GLY A 84 -17.43 4.69 1.97
CA GLY A 84 -17.95 5.85 1.24
C GLY A 84 -17.10 6.31 0.05
N GLY A 85 -15.89 5.79 -0.11
CA GLY A 85 -14.89 6.24 -1.08
C GLY A 85 -14.67 5.31 -2.27
N VAL A 86 -14.99 4.02 -2.16
CA VAL A 86 -14.94 3.09 -3.28
C VAL A 86 -15.99 3.49 -4.32
N VAL A 87 -15.57 3.63 -5.59
CA VAL A 87 -16.46 4.06 -6.67
C VAL A 87 -16.81 2.88 -7.58
N LEU A 88 -18.10 2.58 -7.70
CA LEU A 88 -18.62 1.66 -8.71
C LEU A 88 -18.68 2.35 -10.07
N ALA A 89 -17.67 2.12 -10.90
CA ALA A 89 -17.55 2.73 -12.23
C ALA A 89 -18.36 2.00 -13.30
N LYS A 90 -18.61 0.69 -13.10
CA LYS A 90 -19.40 -0.15 -14.00
C LYS A 90 -20.07 -1.27 -13.20
N ASN A 91 -21.32 -1.60 -13.55
CA ASN A 91 -22.04 -2.76 -13.03
C ASN A 91 -23.10 -3.21 -14.05
N GLU A 92 -22.64 -3.91 -15.07
CA GLU A 92 -23.49 -4.53 -16.08
C GLU A 92 -24.23 -5.71 -15.49
N THR A 93 -25.47 -5.91 -15.93
CA THR A 93 -26.36 -7.01 -15.53
C THR A 93 -26.64 -7.16 -14.02
N GLY A 94 -26.12 -6.26 -13.18
CA GLY A 94 -26.22 -6.34 -11.72
C GLY A 94 -25.30 -7.40 -11.11
N ALA A 95 -24.10 -7.58 -11.68
CA ALA A 95 -23.12 -8.55 -11.21
C ALA A 95 -22.66 -8.32 -9.76
N LEU A 96 -22.57 -7.06 -9.32
CA LEU A 96 -22.36 -6.71 -7.90
C LEU A 96 -23.67 -6.31 -7.20
N PRO A 97 -23.86 -6.67 -5.92
CA PRO A 97 -22.92 -7.41 -5.07
C PRO A 97 -22.89 -8.92 -5.38
N LEU A 98 -21.73 -9.54 -5.23
CA LEU A 98 -21.60 -11.00 -5.30
C LEU A 98 -22.37 -11.66 -4.14
N ALA A 99 -22.72 -12.93 -4.31
CA ALA A 99 -23.37 -13.70 -3.26
C ALA A 99 -22.41 -13.96 -2.10
N ALA A 100 -22.93 -13.95 -0.87
CA ALA A 100 -22.14 -14.35 0.30
C ALA A 100 -21.65 -15.80 0.15
N ASN A 101 -20.40 -16.07 0.54
CA ASN A 101 -19.72 -17.36 0.35
C ASN A 101 -19.49 -17.76 -1.12
N SER A 102 -19.53 -16.81 -2.06
CA SER A 102 -19.00 -17.04 -3.40
C SER A 102 -17.54 -17.49 -3.34
N ARG A 103 -17.21 -18.51 -4.12
CA ARG A 103 -15.87 -19.02 -4.35
C ARG A 103 -15.26 -18.29 -5.53
N VAL A 104 -14.33 -17.40 -5.25
CA VAL A 104 -13.79 -16.46 -6.24
C VAL A 104 -12.31 -16.75 -6.52
N THR A 105 -11.91 -16.47 -7.76
CA THR A 105 -10.51 -16.51 -8.17
C THR A 105 -9.98 -15.07 -8.25
N MET A 106 -9.09 -14.70 -7.34
CA MET A 106 -8.37 -13.43 -7.42
C MET A 106 -7.28 -13.52 -8.48
N LEU A 107 -7.22 -12.52 -9.35
CA LEU A 107 -6.28 -12.42 -10.47
C LEU A 107 -5.56 -11.07 -10.43
N GLY A 108 -4.40 -11.00 -11.06
CA GLY A 108 -3.57 -9.79 -11.14
C GLY A 108 -2.60 -9.69 -9.98
N ARG A 109 -1.40 -9.18 -10.24
CA ARG A 109 -0.34 -9.02 -9.24
C ARG A 109 -0.84 -8.30 -7.98
N ALA A 110 -1.64 -7.26 -8.18
CA ALA A 110 -2.13 -6.43 -7.08
C ALA A 110 -3.10 -7.15 -6.12
N ALA A 111 -3.56 -8.36 -6.46
CA ALA A 111 -4.29 -9.22 -5.53
C ALA A 111 -3.41 -9.64 -4.34
N ALA A 112 -2.16 -10.06 -4.61
CA ALA A 112 -1.21 -10.52 -3.60
C ALA A 112 -0.26 -9.42 -3.11
N ASP A 113 -0.03 -8.40 -3.94
CA ASP A 113 0.84 -7.25 -3.66
C ASP A 113 0.08 -5.93 -3.86
N PRO A 114 -0.92 -5.62 -3.00
CA PRO A 114 -1.80 -4.47 -3.20
C PRO A 114 -1.11 -3.12 -2.95
N VAL A 115 -1.66 -2.07 -3.58
CA VAL A 115 -1.29 -0.67 -3.33
C VAL A 115 -2.07 -0.16 -2.11
N PHE A 116 -1.43 -0.12 -0.94
CA PHE A 116 -2.03 0.45 0.26
C PHE A 116 -2.03 1.98 0.29
N GLY A 117 -1.02 2.60 -0.33
CA GLY A 117 -0.74 4.03 -0.27
C GLY A 117 0.33 4.43 -1.29
N GLY A 118 0.57 5.73 -1.41
CA GLY A 118 1.70 6.23 -2.18
C GLY A 118 3.03 6.07 -1.43
N ALA A 119 4.14 6.03 -2.16
CA ALA A 119 5.48 6.06 -1.55
C ALA A 119 5.83 7.44 -0.97
N GLY A 120 6.83 7.47 -0.08
CA GLY A 120 7.30 8.68 0.59
C GLY A 120 6.59 8.95 1.92
N SER A 121 6.37 10.23 2.22
CA SER A 121 5.80 10.69 3.49
C SER A 121 4.38 10.16 3.79
N GLY A 122 3.64 9.76 2.75
CA GLY A 122 2.30 9.16 2.86
C GLY A 122 2.26 7.63 2.97
N SER A 123 3.41 6.99 3.23
CA SER A 123 3.48 5.53 3.34
C SER A 123 2.72 4.98 4.55
N VAL A 124 2.23 3.75 4.42
CA VAL A 124 1.45 3.04 5.44
C VAL A 124 2.29 1.90 6.00
N ASP A 125 2.24 1.67 7.31
CA ASP A 125 2.78 0.44 7.90
C ASP A 125 1.85 -0.74 7.55
N THR A 126 2.29 -1.56 6.60
CA THR A 126 1.47 -2.65 6.07
C THR A 126 1.52 -3.93 6.89
N ARG A 127 2.36 -4.01 7.95
CA ARG A 127 2.54 -5.23 8.75
C ARG A 127 1.26 -5.70 9.44
N THR A 128 0.38 -4.77 9.77
CA THR A 128 -0.93 -5.04 10.39
C THR A 128 -2.09 -4.59 9.51
N ALA A 129 -1.82 -4.28 8.23
CA ALA A 129 -2.85 -3.83 7.31
C ALA A 129 -3.69 -5.02 6.82
N VAL A 130 -4.96 -4.75 6.56
CA VAL A 130 -5.87 -5.68 5.90
C VAL A 130 -5.51 -5.72 4.42
N THR A 131 -5.06 -6.86 3.93
CA THR A 131 -4.76 -7.05 2.50
C THR A 131 -6.04 -7.18 1.68
N ALA A 132 -5.95 -7.07 0.35
CA ALA A 132 -7.07 -7.31 -0.56
C ALA A 132 -7.72 -8.69 -0.33
N ARG A 133 -6.89 -9.73 -0.14
CA ARG A 133 -7.35 -11.07 0.18
C ARG A 133 -8.11 -11.13 1.51
N VAL A 134 -7.52 -10.59 2.57
CA VAL A 134 -8.15 -10.60 3.91
C VAL A 134 -9.46 -9.82 3.90
N GLY A 135 -9.54 -8.72 3.15
CA GLY A 135 -10.77 -7.95 2.96
C GLY A 135 -11.91 -8.79 2.35
N LEU A 136 -11.61 -9.57 1.30
CA LEU A 136 -12.58 -10.49 0.70
C LEU A 136 -12.95 -11.65 1.64
N GLU A 137 -11.97 -12.24 2.34
CA GLU A 137 -12.23 -13.31 3.32
C GLU A 137 -13.11 -12.81 4.48
N ASN A 138 -12.87 -11.59 4.97
CA ASN A 138 -13.70 -10.95 6.01
C ASN A 138 -15.14 -10.69 5.54
N ALA A 139 -15.34 -10.43 4.25
CA ALA A 139 -16.66 -10.34 3.63
C ALA A 139 -17.33 -11.73 3.42
N GLY A 140 -16.61 -12.81 3.70
CA GLY A 140 -17.10 -14.18 3.65
C GLY A 140 -16.87 -14.87 2.31
N PHE A 141 -16.00 -14.36 1.43
CA PHE A 141 -15.63 -15.04 0.19
C PHE A 141 -14.62 -16.16 0.42
N GLU A 142 -14.72 -17.23 -0.36
CA GLU A 142 -13.75 -18.32 -0.39
C GLU A 142 -12.77 -18.09 -1.56
N ILE A 143 -11.47 -18.02 -1.26
CA ILE A 143 -10.45 -17.63 -2.24
C ILE A 143 -9.74 -18.84 -2.83
N ASN A 144 -9.48 -18.81 -4.13
CA ASN A 144 -8.63 -19.79 -4.82
C ASN A 144 -7.16 -19.68 -4.37
N ASP A 145 -6.78 -20.50 -3.37
CA ASP A 145 -5.44 -20.52 -2.78
C ASP A 145 -4.31 -20.82 -3.75
N GLN A 146 -4.56 -21.72 -4.71
CA GLN A 146 -3.53 -22.14 -5.67
C GLN A 146 -3.11 -20.96 -6.55
N VAL A 147 -4.10 -20.24 -7.09
CA VAL A 147 -3.84 -19.07 -7.94
C VAL A 147 -3.21 -17.95 -7.12
N PHE A 148 -3.78 -17.64 -5.96
CA PHE A 148 -3.23 -16.59 -5.09
C PHE A 148 -1.77 -16.87 -4.69
N GLY A 149 -1.45 -18.12 -4.33
CA GLY A 149 -0.10 -18.53 -3.98
C GLY A 149 0.91 -18.38 -5.12
N ALA A 150 0.49 -18.65 -6.36
CA ALA A 150 1.33 -18.44 -7.54
C ALA A 150 1.62 -16.94 -7.77
N ILE A 151 0.58 -16.08 -7.67
CA ILE A 151 0.73 -14.63 -7.79
C ILE A 151 1.65 -14.09 -6.68
N ALA A 152 1.48 -14.54 -5.44
CA ALA A 152 2.29 -14.11 -4.31
C ALA A 152 3.78 -14.48 -4.50
N ALA A 153 4.05 -15.73 -4.90
CA ALA A 153 5.42 -16.18 -5.17
C ALA A 153 6.06 -15.38 -6.32
N TYR A 154 5.31 -15.11 -7.39
CA TYR A 154 5.79 -14.26 -8.47
C TYR A 154 6.08 -12.83 -8.00
N ALA A 155 5.18 -12.23 -7.21
CA ALA A 155 5.32 -10.87 -6.72
C ALA A 155 6.53 -10.69 -5.79
N ASP A 156 6.85 -11.70 -4.98
CA ASP A 156 8.03 -11.72 -4.09
C ASP A 156 9.35 -11.73 -4.88
N GLU A 157 9.38 -12.37 -6.04
CA GLU A 157 10.60 -12.54 -6.85
C GLU A 157 10.79 -11.44 -7.91
N ASN A 158 9.71 -10.75 -8.29
CA ASN A 158 9.71 -9.78 -9.39
C ASN A 158 9.42 -8.37 -8.90
N LYS A 159 10.16 -7.40 -9.42
CA LYS A 159 9.94 -5.99 -9.07
C LYS A 159 8.68 -5.45 -9.74
N ARG A 160 8.03 -4.50 -9.06
CA ARG A 160 7.01 -3.61 -9.61
C ARG A 160 7.45 -2.16 -9.47
N SER A 161 6.57 -1.25 -9.86
CA SER A 161 6.76 0.17 -9.72
C SER A 161 6.91 0.53 -8.25
N ASN A 162 7.99 1.24 -7.95
CA ASN A 162 8.30 1.75 -6.62
C ASN A 162 9.12 3.03 -6.78
N ILE A 163 8.55 4.16 -6.36
CA ILE A 163 9.23 5.46 -6.41
C ILE A 163 9.88 5.69 -5.04
N VAL A 164 11.20 5.85 -5.02
CA VAL A 164 11.96 6.02 -3.78
C VAL A 164 12.21 7.49 -3.52
N MET A 165 11.57 8.02 -2.47
CA MET A 165 11.79 9.38 -1.98
C MET A 165 13.28 9.59 -1.66
N ASP A 166 13.83 10.71 -2.11
CA ASP A 166 15.24 11.12 -1.96
C ASP A 166 16.29 10.23 -2.65
N ASN A 167 15.91 9.13 -3.31
CA ASN A 167 16.83 8.31 -4.10
C ASN A 167 16.24 7.87 -5.45
N PRO A 168 16.01 8.78 -6.41
CA PRO A 168 15.37 8.47 -7.69
C PRO A 168 16.07 7.40 -8.52
N GLY A 169 17.38 7.17 -8.29
CA GLY A 169 18.14 6.13 -8.99
C GLY A 169 17.80 4.69 -8.56
N GLU A 170 17.12 4.51 -7.41
CA GLU A 170 16.60 3.22 -6.97
C GLU A 170 15.14 3.00 -7.37
N SER A 171 14.48 4.02 -7.94
CA SER A 171 13.10 3.89 -8.39
C SER A 171 12.99 2.92 -9.56
N THR A 172 11.91 2.16 -9.57
CA THR A 172 11.54 1.26 -10.66
C THR A 172 10.16 1.59 -11.17
N TYR A 173 9.92 1.35 -12.46
CA TYR A 173 8.63 1.68 -13.11
C TYR A 173 7.99 0.47 -13.80
N TYR A 174 8.51 -0.74 -13.59
CA TYR A 174 7.86 -1.98 -14.01
C TYR A 174 6.39 -1.99 -13.59
N ILE A 175 5.45 -2.25 -14.51
CA ILE A 175 4.09 -2.63 -14.08
C ILE A 175 4.20 -3.99 -13.36
N GLY A 176 4.98 -4.90 -13.95
CA GLY A 176 5.40 -6.14 -13.31
C GLY A 176 4.25 -7.11 -13.08
N GLU A 177 3.24 -7.11 -13.96
CA GLU A 177 2.17 -8.10 -13.96
C GLU A 177 2.74 -9.49 -14.33
N MET A 178 2.19 -10.55 -13.74
CA MET A 178 2.62 -11.91 -14.01
C MET A 178 2.23 -12.30 -15.45
N PRO A 179 3.12 -12.93 -16.23
CA PRO A 179 2.79 -13.38 -17.57
C PRO A 179 1.59 -14.33 -17.58
N VAL A 180 0.70 -14.19 -18.57
CA VAL A 180 -0.56 -14.98 -18.65
C VAL A 180 -0.34 -16.50 -18.60
N GLY A 181 0.78 -16.99 -19.14
CA GLY A 181 1.11 -18.43 -19.12
C GLY A 181 1.25 -19.02 -17.72
N ASP A 182 1.65 -18.22 -16.73
CA ASP A 182 1.78 -18.67 -15.34
C ASP A 182 0.41 -18.76 -14.66
N TYR A 183 -0.57 -17.94 -15.07
CA TYR A 183 -1.97 -18.07 -14.70
C TYR A 183 -2.62 -19.29 -15.36
N GLU A 184 -2.38 -19.50 -16.66
CA GLU A 184 -2.87 -20.67 -17.42
C GLU A 184 -2.38 -21.98 -16.79
N ALA A 185 -1.16 -22.01 -16.25
CA ALA A 185 -0.64 -23.16 -15.53
C ALA A 185 -1.46 -23.52 -14.26
N GLN A 186 -2.24 -22.58 -13.71
CA GLN A 186 -3.13 -22.79 -12.58
C GLN A 186 -4.60 -23.04 -12.97
N SER A 187 -4.92 -23.02 -14.26
CA SER A 187 -6.29 -23.05 -14.80
C SER A 187 -7.13 -24.24 -14.34
N SER A 188 -6.50 -25.36 -13.96
CA SER A 188 -7.19 -26.53 -13.41
C SER A 188 -8.01 -26.24 -12.16
N SER A 189 -7.67 -25.18 -11.41
CA SER A 189 -8.37 -24.77 -10.18
C SER A 189 -9.53 -23.80 -10.43
N PHE A 190 -9.62 -23.18 -11.62
CA PHE A 190 -10.60 -22.12 -11.88
C PHE A 190 -12.05 -22.60 -11.73
N ALA A 191 -12.34 -23.81 -12.20
CA ALA A 191 -13.68 -24.39 -12.15
C ALA A 191 -14.20 -24.65 -10.73
N ASP A 192 -13.31 -24.78 -9.74
CA ASP A 192 -13.69 -24.98 -8.34
C ASP A 192 -14.00 -23.65 -7.62
N TYR A 193 -13.58 -22.52 -8.21
CA TYR A 193 -13.70 -21.15 -7.70
C TYR A 193 -14.18 -20.19 -8.80
N SER A 194 -15.24 -20.59 -9.49
CA SER A 194 -15.71 -19.94 -10.72
C SER A 194 -16.85 -18.94 -10.49
N ASP A 195 -17.25 -18.64 -9.26
CA ASP A 195 -18.39 -17.75 -9.01
C ASP A 195 -18.09 -16.31 -9.46
N ALA A 196 -16.82 -15.89 -9.42
CA ALA A 196 -16.32 -14.71 -10.12
C ALA A 196 -14.79 -14.76 -10.26
N ALA A 197 -14.27 -14.17 -11.34
CA ALA A 197 -12.90 -13.68 -11.41
C ALA A 197 -12.83 -12.24 -10.89
N VAL A 198 -11.98 -11.99 -9.90
CA VAL A 198 -11.75 -10.64 -9.35
C VAL A 198 -10.34 -10.21 -9.74
N VAL A 199 -10.24 -9.40 -10.80
CA VAL A 199 -8.97 -8.95 -11.40
C VAL A 199 -8.53 -7.63 -10.76
N PHE A 200 -7.40 -7.64 -10.07
CA PHE A 200 -6.82 -6.46 -9.43
C PHE A 200 -5.77 -5.80 -10.34
N ILE A 201 -6.05 -4.57 -10.77
CA ILE A 201 -5.11 -3.74 -11.55
C ILE A 201 -4.48 -2.71 -10.61
N GLY A 202 -3.17 -2.81 -10.42
CA GLY A 202 -2.43 -2.00 -9.45
C GLY A 202 -1.57 -0.91 -10.08
N ARG A 203 -1.67 0.33 -9.60
CA ARG A 203 -0.70 1.39 -9.96
C ARG A 203 -0.27 2.18 -8.73
N PRO A 204 0.90 1.86 -8.13
CA PRO A 204 1.46 2.72 -7.10
C PRO A 204 2.01 4.00 -7.73
N GLY A 205 1.93 5.09 -6.97
CA GLY A 205 2.66 6.34 -7.22
C GLY A 205 3.35 6.80 -5.94
N GLY A 206 4.02 7.94 -5.96
CA GLY A 206 4.61 8.45 -4.73
C GLY A 206 5.54 9.63 -4.90
N GLU A 207 6.08 10.07 -3.78
CA GLU A 207 7.00 11.20 -3.69
C GLU A 207 8.37 10.86 -4.29
N GLY A 208 8.94 11.79 -5.06
CA GLY A 208 10.29 11.68 -5.62
C GLY A 208 10.36 11.46 -7.13
N GLY A 209 9.24 11.19 -7.80
CA GLY A 209 9.20 11.05 -9.26
C GLY A 209 7.78 11.04 -9.83
N ASP A 210 7.67 11.40 -11.11
CA ASP A 210 6.45 11.20 -11.89
C ASP A 210 6.43 9.78 -12.45
N LEU A 211 5.23 9.24 -12.71
CA LEU A 211 5.07 7.96 -13.41
C LEU A 211 5.68 8.03 -14.82
N THR A 212 6.24 6.92 -15.30
CA THR A 212 6.96 6.93 -16.58
C THR A 212 6.00 7.11 -17.77
N GLN A 213 6.40 7.98 -18.69
CA GLN A 213 5.72 8.18 -19.97
C GLN A 213 6.27 7.27 -21.08
N ASP A 214 7.30 6.48 -20.76
CA ASP A 214 7.92 5.53 -21.69
C ASP A 214 8.21 4.24 -20.94
N MET A 215 7.51 3.17 -21.32
CA MET A 215 7.67 1.84 -20.74
C MET A 215 8.78 1.02 -21.42
N THR A 216 9.43 1.50 -22.49
CA THR A 216 10.38 0.68 -23.28
C THR A 216 11.64 0.24 -22.53
N ASP A 217 12.01 0.96 -21.46
CA ASP A 217 13.10 0.55 -20.55
C ASP A 217 12.61 -0.34 -19.36
N TRP A 218 11.29 -0.53 -19.24
CA TRP A 218 10.63 -1.10 -18.07
C TRP A 218 9.68 -2.26 -18.37
N ASP A 219 9.46 -2.61 -19.63
CA ASP A 219 8.65 -3.74 -20.06
C ASP A 219 9.15 -4.18 -21.44
N ASP A 220 9.62 -5.43 -21.55
CA ASP A 220 10.15 -5.98 -22.80
C ASP A 220 9.07 -6.10 -23.89
N ASN A 221 7.79 -6.11 -23.49
CA ASN A 221 6.63 -6.10 -24.38
C ASN A 221 6.06 -4.69 -24.60
N ALA A 222 6.79 -3.64 -24.19
CA ALA A 222 6.31 -2.27 -24.34
C ALA A 222 6.13 -1.87 -25.80
N GLU A 223 4.95 -1.38 -26.15
CA GLU A 223 4.71 -0.79 -27.47
C GLU A 223 5.23 0.65 -27.52
N PRO A 224 5.69 1.15 -28.68
CA PRO A 224 6.15 2.53 -28.80
C PRO A 224 5.08 3.55 -28.37
N GLY A 225 5.43 4.38 -27.39
CA GLY A 225 4.53 5.41 -26.84
C GLY A 225 3.66 4.93 -25.68
N GLN A 226 3.79 3.66 -25.25
CA GLN A 226 3.11 3.15 -24.07
C GLN A 226 3.63 3.80 -22.79
N HIS A 227 2.72 4.25 -21.94
CA HIS A 227 3.02 4.82 -20.64
C HIS A 227 2.40 4.03 -19.49
N GLN A 228 2.86 4.29 -18.27
CA GLN A 228 2.50 3.52 -17.08
C GLN A 228 1.02 3.60 -16.68
N LEU A 229 0.29 4.61 -17.15
CA LEU A 229 -1.15 4.78 -16.88
C LEU A 229 -2.04 3.97 -17.82
N GLU A 230 -1.48 3.24 -18.78
CA GLU A 230 -2.21 2.29 -19.63
C GLU A 230 -2.10 0.88 -19.07
N LEU A 231 -2.98 -0.02 -19.52
CA LEU A 231 -2.77 -1.45 -19.32
C LEU A 231 -1.52 -1.90 -20.06
N ASN A 232 -0.75 -2.84 -19.50
CA ASN A 232 0.30 -3.52 -20.24
C ASN A 232 -0.22 -4.76 -20.97
N LYS A 233 0.68 -5.42 -21.71
CA LYS A 233 0.30 -6.60 -22.49
C LYS A 233 -0.19 -7.73 -21.57
N ASP A 234 0.54 -8.01 -20.49
CA ASP A 234 0.20 -9.08 -19.57
C ASP A 234 -1.14 -8.85 -18.86
N GLU A 235 -1.46 -7.60 -18.50
CA GLU A 235 -2.77 -7.26 -17.93
C GLU A 235 -3.91 -7.43 -18.93
N ARG A 236 -3.72 -7.04 -20.19
CA ARG A 236 -4.71 -7.28 -21.24
C ARG A 236 -4.93 -8.77 -21.47
N ASP A 237 -3.85 -9.55 -21.52
CA ASP A 237 -3.92 -11.00 -21.69
C ASP A 237 -4.59 -11.67 -20.47
N LEU A 238 -4.32 -11.19 -19.25
CA LEU A 238 -4.94 -11.66 -18.02
C LEU A 238 -6.45 -11.41 -18.01
N ILE A 239 -6.89 -10.23 -18.43
CA ILE A 239 -8.32 -9.90 -18.55
C ILE A 239 -8.97 -10.83 -19.58
N ALA A 240 -8.35 -11.01 -20.75
CA ALA A 240 -8.85 -11.95 -21.76
C ALA A 240 -8.91 -13.39 -21.23
N LEU A 241 -7.95 -13.82 -20.41
CA LEU A 241 -7.99 -15.12 -19.74
C LEU A 241 -9.17 -15.22 -18.76
N ALA A 242 -9.43 -14.17 -17.97
CA ALA A 242 -10.57 -14.13 -17.06
C ALA A 242 -11.89 -14.26 -17.84
N GLU A 243 -12.08 -13.47 -18.90
CA GLU A 243 -13.26 -13.50 -19.76
C GLU A 243 -13.48 -14.86 -20.42
N ALA A 244 -12.40 -15.56 -20.78
CA ALA A 244 -12.48 -16.88 -21.41
C ALA A 244 -12.87 -18.01 -20.45
N ASN A 245 -12.72 -17.82 -19.14
CA ASN A 245 -12.86 -18.90 -18.14
C ASN A 245 -13.93 -18.65 -17.07
N PHE A 246 -14.44 -17.43 -16.96
CA PHE A 246 -15.39 -17.05 -15.91
C PHE A 246 -16.59 -16.33 -16.51
N ASP A 247 -17.79 -16.69 -16.04
CA ASP A 247 -19.05 -16.04 -16.44
C ASP A 247 -19.24 -14.66 -15.79
N THR A 248 -18.46 -14.34 -14.75
CA THR A 248 -18.50 -13.06 -14.05
C THR A 248 -17.09 -12.54 -13.84
N VAL A 249 -16.78 -11.38 -14.42
CA VAL A 249 -15.48 -10.71 -14.32
C VAL A 249 -15.65 -9.34 -13.65
N VAL A 250 -15.02 -9.20 -12.49
CA VAL A 250 -14.98 -7.95 -11.72
C VAL A 250 -13.56 -7.41 -11.75
N VAL A 251 -13.39 -6.16 -12.19
CA VAL A 251 -12.10 -5.47 -12.15
C VAL A 251 -12.04 -4.51 -10.97
N VAL A 252 -11.02 -4.64 -10.13
CA VAL A 252 -10.72 -3.72 -9.03
C VAL A 252 -9.49 -2.90 -9.41
N VAL A 253 -9.68 -1.60 -9.62
CA VAL A 253 -8.59 -0.66 -9.89
C VAL A 253 -8.05 -0.13 -8.57
N ASN A 254 -6.89 -0.65 -8.17
CA ASN A 254 -6.17 -0.29 -6.96
C ASN A 254 -4.97 0.61 -7.32
N ALA A 255 -5.27 1.89 -7.59
CA ALA A 255 -4.32 2.85 -8.11
C ALA A 255 -4.24 4.13 -7.26
N SER A 256 -3.05 4.68 -7.07
CA SER A 256 -2.84 5.96 -6.37
C SER A 256 -3.21 7.19 -7.22
N THR A 257 -3.50 6.98 -8.50
CA THR A 257 -3.96 8.01 -9.44
C THR A 257 -4.86 7.38 -10.51
N THR A 258 -5.53 8.20 -11.30
CA THR A 258 -6.38 7.75 -12.40
C THR A 258 -5.55 7.11 -13.50
N ILE A 259 -5.97 5.92 -13.95
CA ILE A 259 -5.41 5.21 -15.11
C ILE A 259 -6.35 5.35 -16.31
N GLU A 260 -5.90 4.95 -17.50
CA GLU A 260 -6.75 4.87 -18.67
C GLU A 260 -7.82 3.79 -18.51
N MET A 261 -9.08 4.22 -18.41
CA MET A 261 -10.21 3.33 -18.18
C MET A 261 -10.97 2.95 -19.45
N GLY A 262 -10.60 3.52 -20.61
CA GLY A 262 -11.39 3.39 -21.84
C GLY A 262 -11.58 1.94 -22.29
N ALA A 263 -10.49 1.16 -22.33
CA ALA A 263 -10.54 -0.26 -22.69
C ALA A 263 -11.41 -1.06 -21.72
N LEU A 264 -11.18 -0.89 -20.40
CA LEU A 264 -11.93 -1.60 -19.36
C LEU A 264 -13.43 -1.27 -19.39
N GLN A 265 -13.79 0.01 -19.47
CA GLN A 265 -15.19 0.43 -19.46
C GLN A 265 -15.95 -0.03 -20.70
N SER A 266 -15.30 0.00 -21.86
CA SER A 266 -15.94 -0.36 -23.14
C SER A 266 -16.01 -1.88 -23.39
N ASP A 267 -15.28 -2.69 -22.63
CA ASP A 267 -15.31 -4.15 -22.80
C ASP A 267 -16.63 -4.76 -22.27
N PRO A 268 -17.51 -5.32 -23.12
CA PRO A 268 -18.79 -5.86 -22.67
C PRO A 268 -18.67 -7.13 -21.80
N GLN A 269 -17.52 -7.79 -21.75
CA GLN A 269 -17.30 -9.00 -20.95
C GLN A 269 -16.80 -8.71 -19.53
N ILE A 270 -16.45 -7.46 -19.23
CA ILE A 270 -16.19 -7.01 -17.87
C ILE A 270 -17.52 -6.59 -17.23
N ASP A 271 -18.03 -7.39 -16.30
CA ASP A 271 -19.34 -7.15 -15.70
C ASP A 271 -19.33 -6.00 -14.70
N ALA A 272 -18.26 -5.83 -13.91
CA ALA A 272 -18.18 -4.75 -12.95
C ALA A 272 -16.78 -4.16 -12.82
N ILE A 273 -16.72 -2.87 -12.47
CA ILE A 273 -15.46 -2.16 -12.21
C ILE A 273 -15.60 -1.34 -10.93
N LEU A 274 -14.72 -1.61 -9.98
CA LEU A 274 -14.56 -0.84 -8.74
C LEU A 274 -13.27 -0.02 -8.80
N LEU A 275 -13.34 1.27 -8.44
CA LEU A 275 -12.16 2.11 -8.21
C LEU A 275 -11.90 2.15 -6.71
N ALA A 276 -10.89 1.41 -6.26
CA ALA A 276 -10.54 1.26 -4.85
C ALA A 276 -9.53 2.30 -4.36
N GLY A 277 -8.87 3.02 -5.28
CA GLY A 277 -7.83 3.99 -4.91
C GLY A 277 -6.66 3.30 -4.20
N SER A 278 -6.16 3.92 -3.12
CA SER A 278 -5.18 3.33 -2.18
C SER A 278 -5.83 3.24 -0.79
N PRO A 279 -6.41 2.09 -0.41
CA PRO A 279 -7.34 2.00 0.74
C PRO A 279 -6.73 2.14 2.14
N GLY A 280 -5.43 2.38 2.28
CA GLY A 280 -4.77 2.52 3.57
C GLY A 280 -4.77 1.23 4.39
N ALA A 281 -4.69 1.37 5.72
CA ALA A 281 -4.45 0.25 6.63
C ALA A 281 -5.59 -0.79 6.66
N THR A 282 -6.85 -0.37 6.58
CA THR A 282 -8.00 -1.28 6.75
C THR A 282 -9.05 -1.16 5.64
N GLY A 283 -8.89 -0.23 4.69
CA GLY A 283 -9.92 0.04 3.68
C GLY A 283 -10.19 -1.12 2.70
N PHE A 284 -9.34 -2.15 2.63
CA PHE A 284 -9.68 -3.36 1.88
C PHE A 284 -10.84 -4.16 2.50
N ASN A 285 -11.14 -4.02 3.79
CA ASN A 285 -12.39 -4.51 4.37
C ASN A 285 -13.61 -3.87 3.67
N ALA A 286 -13.52 -2.57 3.37
CA ALA A 286 -14.58 -1.89 2.64
C ALA A 286 -14.73 -2.43 1.22
N VAL A 287 -13.61 -2.64 0.51
CA VAL A 287 -13.61 -3.24 -0.85
C VAL A 287 -14.29 -4.61 -0.86
N GLY A 288 -14.07 -5.45 0.15
CA GLY A 288 -14.75 -6.74 0.24
C GLY A 288 -16.24 -6.63 0.56
N SER A 289 -16.66 -5.58 1.26
CA SER A 289 -18.04 -5.41 1.72
C SER A 289 -19.01 -4.77 0.71
N VAL A 290 -18.50 -4.17 -0.38
CA VAL A 290 -19.28 -3.37 -1.35
C VAL A 290 -19.51 -4.04 -2.69
#